data_AF-A0A4V1Q2X9-F1
#
_entry.id   AF-A0A4V1Q2X9-F1
#
_cell.length_a   1.000
_cell.length_b   1.000
_cell.length_c   1.000
_cell.angle_alpha   90.00
_cell.angle_beta   90.00
_cell.angle_gamma   90.00
#
_symmetry.space_group_name_H-M   'P 1'
#
loop_
_entity.id
_entity.type
_entity.pdbx_description
1 polymer ?
#
loop_
_entity_poly.entity_id
_entity_poly.type
_entity_poly.pdbx_seq_one_letter_code
_entity_poly.pdbx_strand_id
1 'polypeptide(L)'
;MAEVESHYKQWILEYRPILYLSVFYAFELKQHPENISRNILIVTLSPTFLPGQKKVDPKRSFAVVSVGVELIADIPDPRVRATAEQLFARVPELQRRDPTFIGFGIIYIIIPFTDQETVRHIVPWGPVNEAQIGPLELMPSVNPNWKNDLIMSARNGTPLAPLQCMNNRQTKASMKTQAVIEPHGLQPIEVERRFKKWLQEYRLILYTAVMSAFELQKHPENCSRKILTVTLSPAFLPGQRKVSPARSFNVLSAEVDSISEIPIARMRAAAEQAIAEVPQLRRQDPTVLGLALVHIVIPVGDQEATIRHLVPLGVNDIQNIRLVRFNPDWKEDLMMYVRRGMSFPPAKKRRA
;
A
#
# COMPACT_ATOMS: atom_id res chain seq x y z
N MET A 1 -9.94 -25.40 -21.19
CA MET A 1 -8.54 -24.89 -21.16
C MET A 1 -8.43 -23.40 -21.52
N ALA A 2 -8.78 -22.97 -22.75
CA ALA A 2 -8.60 -21.56 -23.18
C ALA A 2 -9.29 -20.50 -22.29
N GLU A 3 -10.48 -20.82 -21.76
CA GLU A 3 -11.21 -19.96 -20.81
C GLU A 3 -10.45 -19.76 -19.49
N VAL A 4 -9.90 -20.85 -18.94
CA VAL A 4 -9.09 -20.82 -17.71
C VAL A 4 -7.83 -19.98 -17.92
N GLU A 5 -7.16 -20.13 -19.07
CA GLU A 5 -5.98 -19.32 -19.39
C GLU A 5 -6.30 -17.83 -19.50
N SER A 6 -7.43 -17.47 -20.11
CA SER A 6 -7.87 -16.08 -20.24
C SER A 6 -8.12 -15.44 -18.86
N HIS A 7 -8.85 -16.13 -17.99
CA HIS A 7 -9.10 -15.63 -16.63
C HIS A 7 -7.84 -15.61 -15.78
N TYR A 8 -6.94 -16.59 -15.95
CA TYR A 8 -5.67 -16.64 -15.24
C TYR A 8 -4.79 -15.44 -15.59
N LYS A 9 -4.70 -15.08 -16.88
CA LYS A 9 -3.94 -13.90 -17.33
C LYS A 9 -4.45 -12.59 -16.71
N GLN A 10 -5.75 -12.47 -16.47
CA GLN A 10 -6.29 -11.29 -15.78
C GLN A 10 -6.02 -11.34 -14.27
N TRP A 11 -6.18 -12.52 -13.65
CA TRP A 11 -5.91 -12.72 -12.23
C TRP A 11 -4.45 -12.44 -11.87
N ILE A 12 -3.49 -12.93 -12.65
CA ILE A 12 -2.06 -12.73 -12.38
C ILE A 12 -1.67 -11.26 -12.43
N LEU A 13 -2.32 -10.45 -13.30
CA LEU A 13 -2.09 -9.01 -13.38
C LEU A 13 -2.59 -8.28 -12.12
N GLU A 14 -3.77 -8.64 -11.62
CA GLU A 14 -4.33 -8.08 -10.39
C GLU A 14 -3.50 -8.45 -9.16
N TYR A 15 -3.10 -9.72 -9.05
CA TYR A 15 -2.37 -10.28 -7.90
C TYR A 15 -0.84 -10.11 -7.98
N ARG A 16 -0.37 -9.47 -9.04
CA ARG A 16 1.04 -9.19 -9.32
C ARG A 16 1.79 -8.61 -8.09
N PRO A 17 1.26 -7.61 -7.35
CA PRO A 17 1.97 -7.04 -6.20
C PRO A 17 2.06 -7.97 -4.98
N ILE A 18 1.00 -8.69 -4.63
CA ILE A 18 1.01 -9.61 -3.48
C ILE A 18 1.87 -10.85 -3.75
N LEU A 19 1.90 -11.33 -4.99
CA LEU A 19 2.78 -12.42 -5.41
C LEU A 19 4.25 -12.03 -5.30
N TYR A 20 4.60 -10.79 -5.66
CA TYR A 20 5.93 -10.26 -5.43
C TYR A 20 6.32 -10.26 -3.95
N LEU A 21 5.45 -9.71 -3.09
CA LEU A 21 5.68 -9.70 -1.65
C LEU A 21 5.79 -11.12 -1.08
N SER A 22 5.01 -12.05 -1.62
CA SER A 22 5.07 -13.46 -1.22
C SER A 22 6.41 -14.06 -1.57
N VAL A 23 6.95 -13.84 -2.78
CA VAL A 23 8.30 -14.27 -3.16
C VAL A 23 9.36 -13.72 -2.20
N PHE A 24 9.28 -12.41 -1.90
CA PHE A 24 10.23 -11.76 -0.99
C PHE A 24 10.27 -12.40 0.39
N TYR A 25 9.10 -12.61 1.01
CA TYR A 25 9.00 -13.23 2.34
C TYR A 25 9.28 -14.73 2.33
N ALA A 26 8.78 -15.43 1.31
CA ALA A 26 8.89 -16.87 1.20
C ALA A 26 10.35 -17.32 1.01
N PHE A 27 11.16 -16.51 0.33
CA PHE A 27 12.57 -16.81 0.10
C PHE A 27 13.48 -16.14 1.13
N GLU A 28 12.92 -15.38 2.07
CA GLU A 28 13.66 -14.67 3.11
C GLU A 28 14.76 -13.77 2.53
N LEU A 29 14.47 -13.09 1.41
CA LEU A 29 15.49 -12.41 0.60
C LEU A 29 16.24 -11.30 1.34
N LYS A 30 15.69 -10.79 2.45
CA LYS A 30 16.36 -9.82 3.31
C LYS A 30 17.54 -10.43 4.08
N GLN A 31 17.43 -11.71 4.47
CA GLN A 31 18.44 -12.43 5.23
C GLN A 31 19.31 -13.31 4.32
N HIS A 32 18.70 -13.86 3.28
CA HIS A 32 19.28 -14.87 2.39
C HIS A 32 19.00 -14.50 0.92
N PRO A 33 19.59 -13.42 0.37
CA PRO A 33 19.36 -13.00 -1.01
C PRO A 33 19.69 -14.10 -2.04
N GLU A 34 20.63 -15.00 -1.72
CA GLU A 34 21.00 -16.15 -2.55
C GLU A 34 19.82 -17.11 -2.81
N ASN A 35 18.82 -17.14 -1.94
CA ASN A 35 17.65 -18.00 -2.07
C ASN A 35 16.84 -17.69 -3.33
N ILE A 36 16.95 -16.49 -3.90
CA ILE A 36 16.26 -16.14 -5.16
C ILE A 36 16.63 -17.07 -6.32
N SER A 37 17.84 -17.65 -6.28
CA SER A 37 18.39 -18.52 -7.32
C SER A 37 18.17 -20.01 -7.05
N ARG A 38 17.67 -20.34 -5.86
CA ARG A 38 17.51 -21.73 -5.39
C ARG A 38 16.06 -22.13 -5.22
N ASN A 39 15.22 -21.17 -4.84
CA ASN A 39 13.86 -21.43 -4.42
C ASN A 39 12.84 -21.04 -5.49
N ILE A 40 11.71 -21.73 -5.46
CA ILE A 40 10.54 -21.42 -6.29
C ILE A 40 9.30 -21.35 -5.41
N LEU A 41 8.44 -20.37 -5.68
CA LEU A 41 7.16 -20.22 -5.00
C LEU A 41 6.11 -21.04 -5.76
N ILE A 42 5.55 -22.07 -5.13
CA ILE A 42 4.47 -22.87 -5.72
C ILE A 42 3.14 -22.33 -5.23
N VAL A 43 2.23 -22.03 -6.16
CA VAL A 43 0.86 -21.59 -5.85
C VAL A 43 -0.12 -22.48 -6.58
N THR A 44 -0.96 -23.19 -5.82
CA THR A 44 -2.06 -23.97 -6.39
C THR A 44 -3.34 -23.15 -6.37
N LEU A 45 -3.95 -22.97 -7.54
CA LEU A 45 -5.20 -22.23 -7.71
C LEU A 45 -6.36 -23.18 -8.02
N SER A 46 -7.55 -22.83 -7.57
CA SER A 46 -8.80 -23.48 -8.00
C SER A 46 -9.71 -22.46 -8.68
N PRO A 47 -10.20 -22.74 -9.91
CA PRO A 47 -11.20 -21.90 -10.55
C PRO A 47 -12.47 -21.78 -9.69
N THR A 48 -13.03 -20.59 -9.57
CA THR A 48 -14.27 -20.33 -8.80
C THR A 48 -15.49 -20.07 -9.69
N PHE A 49 -15.29 -20.09 -11.00
CA PHE A 49 -16.31 -19.83 -12.02
C PHE A 49 -16.77 -21.14 -12.67
N LEU A 50 -17.98 -21.13 -13.19
CA LEU A 50 -18.53 -22.26 -13.94
C LEU A 50 -18.06 -22.23 -15.40
N PRO A 51 -17.95 -23.39 -16.08
CA PRO A 51 -17.62 -23.43 -17.50
C PRO A 51 -18.57 -22.57 -18.35
N GLY A 52 -18.03 -21.76 -19.26
CA GLY A 52 -18.79 -20.88 -20.15
C GLY A 52 -19.20 -19.54 -19.54
N GLN A 53 -18.77 -19.22 -18.32
CA GLN A 53 -19.10 -17.97 -17.65
C GLN A 53 -18.30 -16.80 -18.23
N LYS A 54 -18.91 -16.04 -19.16
CA LYS A 54 -18.22 -14.94 -19.87
C LYS A 54 -17.81 -13.75 -18.99
N LYS A 55 -18.52 -13.49 -17.89
CA LYS A 55 -18.25 -12.36 -16.97
C LYS A 55 -17.84 -12.90 -15.60
N VAL A 56 -16.54 -12.95 -15.38
CA VAL A 56 -15.93 -13.32 -14.09
C VAL A 56 -15.13 -12.12 -13.61
N ASP A 57 -15.33 -11.73 -12.35
CA ASP A 57 -14.48 -10.72 -11.70
C ASP A 57 -13.05 -11.29 -11.60
N PRO A 58 -12.04 -10.67 -12.25
CA PRO A 58 -10.66 -11.14 -12.19
C PRO A 58 -10.12 -11.27 -10.77
N LYS A 59 -10.65 -10.51 -9.81
CA LYS A 59 -10.21 -10.56 -8.41
C LYS A 59 -10.72 -11.79 -7.68
N ARG A 60 -11.72 -12.46 -8.24
CA ARG A 60 -12.39 -13.60 -7.62
C ARG A 60 -12.37 -14.84 -8.48
N SER A 61 -11.78 -14.81 -9.67
CA SER A 61 -11.77 -15.93 -10.63
C SER A 61 -11.02 -17.16 -10.14
N PHE A 62 -10.10 -17.02 -9.18
CA PHE A 62 -9.39 -18.12 -8.57
C PHE A 62 -9.32 -17.99 -7.06
N ALA A 63 -9.46 -19.12 -6.37
CA ALA A 63 -9.09 -19.29 -4.98
C ALA A 63 -7.66 -19.86 -4.90
N VAL A 64 -6.88 -19.37 -3.94
CA VAL A 64 -5.57 -19.98 -3.63
C VAL A 64 -5.80 -21.15 -2.68
N VAL A 65 -5.50 -22.37 -3.14
CA VAL A 65 -5.69 -23.62 -2.41
C VAL A 65 -4.51 -23.90 -1.49
N SER A 66 -3.29 -23.77 -2.03
CA SER A 66 -2.05 -24.01 -1.29
C SER A 66 -0.93 -23.13 -1.79
N VAL A 67 0.03 -22.85 -0.90
CA VAL A 67 1.22 -22.09 -1.21
C VAL A 67 2.42 -22.71 -0.51
N GLY A 68 3.48 -22.97 -1.27
CA GLY A 68 4.69 -23.65 -0.81
C GLY A 68 5.95 -23.04 -1.37
N VAL A 69 7.08 -23.38 -0.77
CA VAL A 69 8.41 -23.08 -1.28
C VAL A 69 9.12 -24.40 -1.43
N GLU A 70 9.72 -24.61 -2.59
CA GLU A 70 10.54 -25.79 -2.87
C GLU A 70 11.85 -25.34 -3.52
N LEU A 71 12.84 -26.24 -3.55
CA LEU A 71 14.05 -26.01 -4.34
C LEU A 71 13.71 -26.21 -5.82
N ILE A 72 14.24 -25.34 -6.67
CA ILE A 72 14.10 -25.45 -8.14
C ILE A 72 14.59 -26.83 -8.64
N ALA A 73 15.63 -27.37 -8.00
CA ALA A 73 16.20 -28.67 -8.32
C ALA A 73 15.24 -29.84 -8.08
N ASP A 74 14.32 -29.69 -7.12
CA ASP A 74 13.38 -30.73 -6.69
C ASP A 74 12.09 -30.73 -7.54
N ILE A 75 11.88 -29.70 -8.37
CA ILE A 75 10.70 -29.61 -9.22
C ILE A 75 10.81 -30.62 -10.38
N PRO A 76 9.84 -31.55 -10.50
CA PRO A 76 9.90 -32.57 -11.54
C PRO A 76 9.65 -32.02 -12.96
N ASP A 77 9.02 -30.85 -13.11
CA ASP A 77 8.75 -30.24 -14.43
C ASP A 77 10.07 -29.71 -15.05
N PRO A 78 10.59 -30.33 -16.13
CA PRO A 78 11.85 -29.92 -16.74
C PRO A 78 11.81 -28.49 -17.31
N ARG A 79 10.63 -27.96 -17.63
CA ARG A 79 10.48 -26.59 -18.13
C ARG A 79 10.80 -25.56 -17.06
N VAL A 80 10.54 -25.89 -15.78
CA VAL A 80 10.89 -25.02 -14.64
C VAL A 80 12.40 -24.86 -14.57
N ARG A 81 13.14 -25.98 -14.63
CA ARG A 81 14.60 -25.98 -14.60
C ARG A 81 15.20 -25.24 -15.80
N ALA A 82 14.74 -25.54 -17.01
CA ALA A 82 15.20 -24.85 -18.22
C ALA A 82 14.93 -23.34 -18.19
N THR A 83 13.76 -22.92 -17.69
CA THR A 83 13.41 -21.50 -17.54
C THR A 83 14.30 -20.82 -16.49
N ALA A 84 14.53 -21.48 -15.36
CA ALA A 84 15.40 -20.98 -14.30
C ALA A 84 16.84 -20.81 -14.80
N GLU A 85 17.39 -21.81 -15.48
CA GLU A 85 18.72 -21.77 -16.10
C GLU A 85 18.85 -20.59 -17.08
N GLN A 86 17.86 -20.41 -17.96
CA GLN A 86 17.86 -19.31 -18.93
C GLN A 86 17.84 -17.93 -18.24
N LEU A 87 17.06 -17.77 -17.17
CA LEU A 87 16.97 -16.51 -16.43
C LEU A 87 18.25 -16.23 -15.64
N PHE A 88 18.78 -17.25 -14.96
CA PHE A 88 19.98 -17.12 -14.14
C PHE A 88 21.24 -16.89 -14.97
N ALA A 89 21.31 -17.42 -16.20
CA ALA A 89 22.37 -17.10 -17.14
C ALA A 89 22.47 -15.60 -17.48
N ARG A 90 21.37 -14.85 -17.34
CA ARG A 90 21.34 -13.40 -17.59
C ARG A 90 21.77 -12.57 -16.36
N VAL A 91 21.86 -13.18 -15.18
CA VAL A 91 22.13 -12.46 -13.93
C VAL A 91 23.49 -11.74 -13.94
N PRO A 92 24.61 -12.37 -14.37
CA PRO A 92 25.90 -11.69 -14.39
C PRO A 92 25.92 -10.44 -15.29
N GLU A 93 25.24 -10.49 -16.43
CA GLU A 93 25.14 -9.33 -17.33
C GLU A 93 24.34 -8.19 -16.69
N LEU A 94 23.22 -8.52 -16.05
CA LEU A 94 22.37 -7.53 -15.37
C LEU A 94 23.07 -6.93 -14.14
N GLN A 95 23.81 -7.72 -13.37
CA GLN A 95 24.62 -7.25 -12.24
C GLN A 95 25.74 -6.29 -12.67
N ARG A 96 26.33 -6.50 -13.85
CA ARG A 96 27.30 -5.53 -14.40
C ARG A 96 26.67 -4.18 -14.73
N ARG A 97 25.39 -4.16 -15.13
CA ARG A 97 24.65 -2.93 -15.45
C ARG A 97 24.08 -2.25 -14.22
N ASP A 98 23.62 -3.04 -13.25
CA ASP A 98 23.08 -2.61 -11.97
C ASP A 98 23.62 -3.53 -10.86
N PRO A 99 24.65 -3.12 -10.11
CA PRO A 99 25.22 -3.92 -9.03
C PRO A 99 24.24 -4.27 -7.92
N THR A 100 23.13 -3.52 -7.81
CA THR A 100 22.08 -3.81 -6.85
C THR A 100 21.20 -4.97 -7.30
N PHE A 101 21.37 -5.49 -8.52
CA PHE A 101 20.55 -6.59 -9.02
C PHE A 101 20.84 -7.93 -8.32
N ILE A 102 19.79 -8.56 -7.79
CA ILE A 102 19.89 -9.79 -6.98
C ILE A 102 19.51 -11.01 -7.82
N GLY A 103 18.43 -10.93 -8.62
CA GLY A 103 18.03 -12.04 -9.48
C GLY A 103 16.57 -12.02 -9.92
N PHE A 104 16.07 -13.20 -10.29
CA PHE A 104 14.67 -13.42 -10.69
C PHE A 104 14.02 -14.41 -9.72
N GLY A 105 12.98 -13.99 -9.02
CA GLY A 105 12.10 -14.92 -8.35
C GLY A 105 11.29 -15.71 -9.38
N ILE A 106 10.98 -16.97 -9.08
CA ILE A 106 10.17 -17.80 -9.96
C ILE A 106 8.93 -18.23 -9.20
N ILE A 107 7.78 -18.13 -9.84
CA ILE A 107 6.51 -18.62 -9.30
C ILE A 107 5.97 -19.71 -10.23
N TYR A 108 5.69 -20.87 -9.67
CA TYR A 108 5.08 -21.99 -10.36
C TYR A 108 3.61 -22.10 -9.98
N ILE A 109 2.74 -21.76 -10.93
CA ILE A 109 1.29 -21.79 -10.75
C ILE A 109 0.74 -23.11 -11.26
N ILE A 110 -0.03 -23.80 -10.42
CA ILE A 110 -0.69 -25.06 -10.72
C ILE A 110 -2.20 -24.84 -10.64
N ILE A 111 -2.92 -25.09 -11.73
CA ILE A 111 -4.39 -24.96 -11.80
C ILE A 111 -4.97 -26.31 -12.20
N PRO A 112 -5.36 -27.18 -11.25
CA PRO A 112 -6.20 -28.32 -11.57
C PRO A 112 -7.53 -27.83 -12.15
N PHE A 113 -7.87 -28.30 -13.35
CA PHE A 113 -9.13 -27.98 -14.03
C PHE A 113 -10.08 -29.18 -14.06
N THR A 114 -9.54 -30.39 -14.19
CA THR A 114 -10.24 -31.67 -14.06
C THR A 114 -9.35 -32.67 -13.33
N ASP A 115 -9.87 -33.88 -13.03
CA ASP A 115 -9.11 -34.95 -12.38
C ASP A 115 -7.86 -35.40 -13.17
N GLN A 116 -7.76 -35.02 -14.45
CA GLN A 116 -6.66 -35.42 -15.34
C GLN A 116 -5.93 -34.22 -15.99
N GLU A 117 -6.53 -33.02 -16.00
CA GLU A 117 -5.94 -31.84 -16.63
C GLU A 117 -5.48 -30.80 -15.60
N THR A 118 -4.19 -30.47 -15.67
CA THR A 118 -3.58 -29.39 -14.88
C THR A 118 -2.93 -28.37 -15.80
N VAL A 119 -3.38 -27.12 -15.72
CA VAL A 119 -2.71 -26.00 -16.36
C VAL A 119 -1.54 -25.57 -15.47
N ARG A 120 -0.35 -25.42 -16.06
CA ARG A 120 0.89 -25.08 -15.36
C ARG A 120 1.49 -23.84 -15.98
N HIS A 121 1.80 -22.84 -15.16
CA HIS A 121 2.46 -21.63 -15.60
C HIS A 121 3.72 -21.36 -14.79
N ILE A 122 4.77 -20.97 -15.49
CA ILE A 122 6.01 -20.49 -14.90
C ILE A 122 6.00 -18.98 -15.07
N VAL A 123 5.91 -18.26 -13.96
CA VAL A 123 5.89 -16.80 -13.95
C VAL A 123 7.26 -16.34 -13.45
N PRO A 124 8.17 -15.95 -14.35
CA PRO A 124 9.40 -15.32 -13.94
C PRO A 124 9.08 -13.94 -13.39
N TRP A 125 9.69 -13.63 -12.27
CA TRP A 125 9.45 -12.42 -11.52
C TRP A 125 10.75 -11.67 -11.22
N GLY A 126 10.96 -10.55 -11.90
CA GLY A 126 12.17 -9.74 -11.77
C GLY A 126 12.46 -8.96 -13.05
N PRO A 127 13.44 -8.04 -13.01
CA PRO A 127 14.57 -8.05 -12.09
C PRO A 127 14.25 -7.60 -10.65
N VAL A 128 14.65 -8.41 -9.64
CA VAL A 128 14.68 -8.00 -8.22
C VAL A 128 16.03 -7.37 -7.93
N ASN A 129 16.05 -6.13 -7.44
CA ASN A 129 17.27 -5.44 -7.03
C ASN A 129 17.17 -4.91 -5.59
N GLU A 130 18.32 -4.68 -4.93
CA GLU A 130 18.41 -4.13 -3.57
C GLU A 130 17.72 -2.77 -3.50
N ALA A 131 17.69 -1.99 -4.59
CA ALA A 131 16.99 -0.72 -4.66
C ALA A 131 15.45 -0.85 -4.59
N GLN A 132 14.86 -1.96 -5.07
CA GLN A 132 13.46 -2.33 -4.85
C GLN A 132 13.25 -2.98 -3.47
N ILE A 133 14.32 -3.50 -2.85
CA ILE A 133 14.33 -3.93 -1.45
C ILE A 133 14.46 -2.75 -0.47
N GLY A 134 14.99 -1.59 -0.89
CA GLY A 134 15.09 -0.36 -0.08
C GLY A 134 13.75 0.13 0.48
N PRO A 135 12.66 0.22 -0.32
CA PRO A 135 11.29 0.43 0.18
C PRO A 135 10.77 -0.70 1.10
N LEU A 136 11.43 -1.86 1.12
CA LEU A 136 11.15 -3.02 1.98
C LEU A 136 12.01 -3.02 3.27
N GLU A 137 12.79 -1.97 3.57
CA GLU A 137 13.37 -1.81 4.91
C GLU A 137 12.30 -1.70 6.00
N LEU A 138 11.14 -1.12 5.64
CA LEU A 138 9.89 -1.11 6.43
C LEU A 138 9.18 -2.47 6.50
N MET A 139 9.53 -3.41 5.62
CA MET A 139 9.02 -4.76 5.72
C MET A 139 9.85 -5.55 6.73
N PRO A 140 9.20 -6.27 7.67
CA PRO A 140 9.94 -7.11 8.59
C PRO A 140 10.75 -8.14 7.79
N SER A 141 11.89 -8.52 8.34
CA SER A 141 12.77 -9.52 7.73
C SER A 141 12.06 -10.84 7.44
N VAL A 142 11.02 -11.15 8.21
CA VAL A 142 10.18 -12.32 8.06
C VAL A 142 8.73 -11.93 8.32
N ASN A 143 7.81 -12.40 7.48
CA ASN A 143 6.37 -12.41 7.80
C ASN A 143 5.92 -13.87 7.96
N PRO A 144 5.83 -14.42 9.18
CA PRO A 144 5.45 -15.83 9.37
C PRO A 144 4.04 -16.15 8.83
N ASN A 145 3.21 -15.13 8.59
CA ASN A 145 1.85 -15.27 8.08
C ASN A 145 1.73 -15.00 6.57
N TRP A 146 2.83 -14.85 5.83
CA TRP A 146 2.79 -14.48 4.41
C TRP A 146 1.90 -15.42 3.57
N LYS A 147 1.91 -16.73 3.86
CA LYS A 147 1.03 -17.72 3.20
C LYS A 147 -0.45 -17.38 3.40
N ASN A 148 -0.82 -17.17 4.66
CA ASN A 148 -2.19 -16.81 5.05
C ASN A 148 -2.59 -15.46 4.44
N ASP A 149 -1.67 -14.52 4.35
CA ASP A 149 -1.94 -13.20 3.78
C ASP A 149 -2.21 -13.27 2.27
N LEU A 150 -1.47 -14.10 1.52
CA LEU A 150 -1.74 -14.37 0.11
C LEU A 150 -3.10 -15.07 -0.07
N ILE A 151 -3.37 -16.13 0.70
CA ILE A 151 -4.64 -16.87 0.65
C ILE A 151 -5.83 -15.95 0.96
N MET A 152 -5.73 -15.14 2.02
CA MET A 152 -6.79 -14.21 2.41
C MET A 152 -6.97 -13.06 1.41
N SER A 153 -5.88 -12.58 0.80
CA SER A 153 -5.95 -11.56 -0.25
C SER A 153 -6.67 -12.07 -1.49
N ALA A 154 -6.42 -13.33 -1.88
CA ALA A 154 -7.14 -14.00 -2.96
C ALA A 154 -8.62 -14.18 -2.60
N ARG A 155 -8.90 -14.74 -1.42
CA ARG A 155 -10.26 -14.99 -0.94
C ARG A 155 -11.13 -13.73 -0.87
N ASN A 156 -10.56 -12.61 -0.44
CA ASN A 156 -11.29 -11.36 -0.25
C ASN A 156 -11.38 -10.50 -1.53
N GLY A 157 -10.66 -10.85 -2.59
CA GLY A 157 -10.54 -9.99 -3.79
C GLY A 157 -9.75 -8.71 -3.53
N THR A 158 -8.78 -8.73 -2.62
CA THR A 158 -8.01 -7.53 -2.18
C THR A 158 -6.51 -7.70 -2.46
N PRO A 159 -6.04 -7.45 -3.69
CA PRO A 159 -4.68 -7.76 -4.13
C PRO A 159 -3.55 -6.89 -3.51
N LEU A 160 -3.88 -5.81 -2.80
CA LEU A 160 -2.92 -4.82 -2.27
C LEU A 160 -2.90 -4.68 -0.73
N ALA A 161 -3.53 -5.60 0.00
CA ALA A 161 -3.70 -5.48 1.44
C ALA A 161 -2.41 -5.47 2.31
N PRO A 162 -1.24 -6.06 1.98
CA PRO A 162 -0.21 -6.33 3.00
C PRO A 162 0.49 -5.11 3.58
N LEU A 163 0.88 -4.12 2.76
CA LEU A 163 1.58 -2.93 3.26
C LEU A 163 0.69 -2.12 4.22
N GLN A 164 -0.62 -2.10 4.00
CA GLN A 164 -1.58 -1.51 4.93
C GLN A 164 -1.95 -2.46 6.07
N CYS A 165 -2.01 -3.78 5.86
CA CYS A 165 -2.43 -4.77 6.85
C CYS A 165 -1.37 -5.05 7.92
N MET A 166 -0.08 -4.89 7.64
CA MET A 166 0.98 -5.13 8.63
C MET A 166 1.01 -4.01 9.69
N ASN A 167 0.93 -2.74 9.25
CA ASN A 167 0.66 -1.62 10.15
C ASN A 167 -0.67 -1.81 10.89
N ASN A 168 -1.74 -2.26 10.21
CA ASN A 168 -3.03 -2.47 10.87
C ASN A 168 -3.09 -3.66 11.83
N ARG A 169 -2.26 -4.71 11.65
CA ARG A 169 -2.22 -5.88 12.54
C ARG A 169 -1.46 -5.57 13.82
N GLN A 170 -0.34 -4.84 13.75
CA GLN A 170 0.34 -4.35 14.95
C GLN A 170 -0.56 -3.37 15.73
N THR A 171 -1.24 -2.44 15.04
CA THR A 171 -2.21 -1.52 15.68
C THR A 171 -3.45 -2.25 16.23
N LYS A 172 -3.95 -3.30 15.56
CA LYS A 172 -5.05 -4.14 16.09
C LYS A 172 -4.63 -5.01 17.27
N ALA A 173 -3.40 -5.50 17.30
CA ALA A 173 -2.90 -6.30 18.41
C ALA A 173 -2.73 -5.45 19.67
N SER A 174 -2.25 -4.21 19.54
CA SER A 174 -2.20 -3.27 20.67
C SER A 174 -3.58 -2.81 21.12
N MET A 175 -4.54 -2.60 20.20
CA MET A 175 -5.91 -2.20 20.54
C MET A 175 -6.77 -3.31 21.14
N LYS A 176 -6.47 -4.59 20.87
CA LYS A 176 -7.21 -5.72 21.46
C LYS A 176 -6.90 -5.96 22.93
N THR A 177 -5.78 -5.44 23.43
CA THR A 177 -5.36 -5.58 24.83
C THR A 177 -5.98 -4.52 25.73
N GLN A 178 -6.57 -3.45 25.16
CA GLN A 178 -7.29 -2.40 25.87
C GLN A 178 -8.76 -2.41 25.46
N ALA A 179 -9.48 -3.44 25.91
CA ALA A 179 -10.95 -3.40 25.92
C ALA A 179 -11.40 -2.55 27.13
N VAL A 180 -11.10 -1.25 27.11
CA VAL A 180 -11.68 -0.29 28.04
C VAL A 180 -12.95 0.25 27.38
N ILE A 181 -14.08 -0.02 28.01
CA ILE A 181 -15.38 0.53 27.62
C ILE A 181 -15.35 2.01 28.01
N GLU A 182 -15.14 2.89 27.02
CA GLU A 182 -15.00 4.33 27.22
C GLU A 182 -16.26 5.15 26.82
N PRO A 183 -16.45 6.34 27.41
CA PRO A 183 -17.76 6.93 27.74
C PRO A 183 -18.55 7.52 26.55
N HIS A 184 -18.07 7.38 25.32
CA HIS A 184 -18.76 7.82 24.09
C HIS A 184 -19.23 6.66 23.19
N GLY A 185 -18.95 5.41 23.59
CA GLY A 185 -19.39 4.21 22.88
C GLY A 185 -18.76 3.98 21.50
N LEU A 186 -17.97 4.91 20.98
CA LEU A 186 -17.27 4.78 19.70
C LEU A 186 -16.03 3.90 19.87
N GLN A 187 -16.08 2.72 19.27
CA GLN A 187 -14.96 1.79 19.29
C GLN A 187 -13.83 2.29 18.36
N PRO A 188 -12.56 2.38 18.82
CA PRO A 188 -11.44 2.86 18.00
C PRO A 188 -11.32 2.13 16.66
N ILE A 189 -11.60 0.82 16.64
CA ILE A 189 -11.61 0.00 15.43
C ILE A 189 -12.65 0.44 14.38
N GLU A 190 -13.81 0.95 14.83
CA GLU A 190 -14.84 1.47 13.94
C GLU A 190 -14.42 2.80 13.34
N VAL A 191 -13.86 3.69 14.17
CA VAL A 191 -13.32 4.98 13.76
C VAL A 191 -12.21 4.78 12.73
N GLU A 192 -11.25 3.91 13.01
CA GLU A 192 -10.14 3.55 12.13
C GLU A 192 -10.60 3.03 10.77
N ARG A 193 -11.62 2.16 10.75
CA ARG A 193 -12.19 1.62 9.50
C ARG A 193 -12.83 2.72 8.65
N ARG A 194 -13.53 3.67 9.28
CA ARG A 194 -14.17 4.79 8.58
C ARG A 194 -13.14 5.80 8.11
N PHE A 195 -12.13 6.08 8.93
CA PHE A 195 -11.03 6.98 8.60
C PHE A 195 -10.34 6.56 7.31
N LYS A 196 -10.04 5.26 7.14
CA LYS A 196 -9.42 4.76 5.90
C LYS A 196 -10.23 5.07 4.64
N LYS A 197 -11.55 4.92 4.71
CA LYS A 197 -12.44 5.26 3.58
C LYS A 197 -12.50 6.76 3.35
N TRP A 198 -12.60 7.54 4.43
CA TRP A 198 -12.58 9.00 4.36
C TRP A 198 -11.27 9.53 3.75
N LEU A 199 -10.13 8.97 4.16
CA LEU A 199 -8.81 9.37 3.66
C LEU A 199 -8.66 9.11 2.17
N GLN A 200 -9.22 8.00 1.66
CA GLN A 200 -9.22 7.70 0.23
C GLN A 200 -9.99 8.77 -0.57
N GLU A 201 -11.13 9.22 -0.06
CA GLU A 201 -11.95 10.27 -0.70
C GLU A 201 -11.29 11.65 -0.65
N TYR A 202 -10.68 12.00 0.48
CA TYR A 202 -10.16 13.35 0.73
C TYR A 202 -8.66 13.51 0.44
N ARG A 203 -7.98 12.48 -0.09
CA ARG A 203 -6.54 12.52 -0.36
C ARG A 203 -6.14 13.70 -1.26
N LEU A 204 -6.95 14.00 -2.28
CA LEU A 204 -6.70 15.12 -3.19
C LEU A 204 -6.93 16.48 -2.51
N ILE A 205 -7.98 16.62 -1.71
CA ILE A 205 -8.24 17.85 -0.95
C ILE A 205 -7.09 18.13 0.02
N LEU A 206 -6.66 17.11 0.78
CA LEU A 206 -5.50 17.21 1.67
C LEU A 206 -4.23 17.58 0.89
N TYR A 207 -4.01 16.99 -0.28
CA TYR A 207 -2.90 17.37 -1.14
C TYR A 207 -2.94 18.86 -1.50
N THR A 208 -4.07 19.36 -2.04
CA THR A 208 -4.19 20.78 -2.40
C THR A 208 -4.05 21.73 -1.20
N ALA A 209 -4.54 21.32 -0.03
CA ALA A 209 -4.40 22.07 1.21
C ALA A 209 -2.93 22.17 1.61
N VAL A 210 -2.19 21.06 1.63
CA VAL A 210 -0.77 21.05 2.00
C VAL A 210 0.07 21.87 1.02
N MET A 211 -0.18 21.78 -0.28
CA MET A 211 0.53 22.56 -1.29
C MET A 211 0.49 24.07 -0.97
N SER A 212 -0.68 24.56 -0.53
CA SER A 212 -0.87 25.96 -0.15
C SER A 212 -0.35 26.25 1.26
N ALA A 213 -0.64 25.39 2.23
CA ALA A 213 -0.23 25.53 3.63
C ALA A 213 1.29 25.61 3.80
N PHE A 214 2.03 24.87 2.98
CA PHE A 214 3.49 24.86 3.00
C PHE A 214 4.11 25.85 2.01
N GLU A 215 3.29 26.53 1.20
CA GLU A 215 3.74 27.44 0.15
C GLU A 215 4.76 26.80 -0.82
N LEU A 216 4.55 25.54 -1.20
CA LEU A 216 5.57 24.75 -1.91
C LEU A 216 5.95 25.29 -3.29
N GLN A 217 5.13 26.18 -3.86
CA GLN A 217 5.46 26.89 -5.10
C GLN A 217 6.63 27.87 -4.93
N LYS A 218 6.77 28.44 -3.73
CA LYS A 218 7.82 29.40 -3.37
C LYS A 218 8.93 28.74 -2.54
N HIS A 219 8.54 27.82 -1.67
CA HIS A 219 9.39 27.20 -0.66
C HIS A 219 9.30 25.67 -0.71
N PRO A 220 9.81 25.01 -1.76
CA PRO A 220 9.75 23.55 -1.90
C PRO A 220 10.47 22.80 -0.76
N GLU A 221 11.45 23.42 -0.12
CA GLU A 221 12.14 22.92 1.07
C GLU A 221 11.20 22.70 2.28
N ASN A 222 10.02 23.33 2.30
CA ASN A 222 9.06 23.14 3.38
C ASN A 222 8.50 21.71 3.43
N CYS A 223 8.59 20.92 2.34
CA CYS A 223 8.26 19.49 2.36
C CYS A 223 9.05 18.70 3.42
N SER A 224 10.29 19.10 3.73
CA SER A 224 11.13 18.40 4.72
C SER A 224 11.17 19.08 6.09
N ARG A 225 10.43 20.19 6.27
CA ARG A 225 10.48 21.00 7.50
C ARG A 225 9.13 21.16 8.17
N LYS A 226 8.04 21.18 7.40
CA LYS A 226 6.70 21.47 7.88
C LYS A 226 5.82 20.23 7.87
N ILE A 227 4.85 20.21 8.77
CA ILE A 227 3.79 19.21 8.82
C ILE A 227 2.43 19.90 8.95
N LEU A 228 1.42 19.39 8.24
CA LEU A 228 0.05 19.87 8.38
C LEU A 228 -0.66 18.97 9.39
N THR A 229 -0.97 19.48 10.58
CA THR A 229 -1.74 18.77 11.59
C THR A 229 -3.23 19.06 11.38
N VAL A 230 -4.03 18.03 11.08
CA VAL A 230 -5.48 18.13 10.93
C VAL A 230 -6.17 17.33 12.04
N THR A 231 -6.91 18.03 12.89
CA THR A 231 -7.73 17.41 13.92
C THR A 231 -9.13 17.15 13.38
N LEU A 232 -9.58 15.90 13.42
CA LEU A 232 -10.90 15.49 12.97
C LEU A 232 -11.78 15.11 14.15
N SER A 233 -13.09 15.29 14.04
CA SER A 233 -14.07 14.67 14.95
C SER A 233 -14.96 13.69 14.19
N PRO A 234 -15.27 12.51 14.77
CA PRO A 234 -16.28 11.62 14.23
C PRO A 234 -17.63 12.33 14.07
N ALA A 235 -18.25 12.23 12.88
CA ALA A 235 -19.57 12.79 12.59
C ALA A 235 -20.66 11.70 12.53
N PHE A 236 -20.48 10.63 13.31
CA PHE A 236 -21.35 9.46 13.35
C PHE A 236 -21.49 8.91 14.76
N LEU A 237 -22.57 8.16 14.99
CA LEU A 237 -22.87 7.51 16.25
C LEU A 237 -22.34 6.06 16.29
N PRO A 238 -22.12 5.49 17.48
CA PRO A 238 -21.77 4.07 17.65
C PRO A 238 -22.71 3.13 16.90
N GLY A 239 -22.14 2.18 16.14
CA GLY A 239 -22.92 1.17 15.42
C GLY A 239 -23.71 1.66 14.20
N GLN A 240 -23.59 2.94 13.81
CA GLN A 240 -24.36 3.52 12.71
C GLN A 240 -23.96 2.93 11.33
N ARG A 241 -24.68 1.91 10.84
CA ARG A 241 -24.27 1.15 9.64
C ARG A 241 -24.14 1.96 8.35
N LYS A 242 -24.97 3.00 8.16
CA LYS A 242 -25.01 3.82 6.93
C LYS A 242 -24.49 5.22 7.21
N VAL A 243 -23.21 5.47 6.89
CA VAL A 243 -22.61 6.81 6.85
C VAL A 243 -21.78 6.88 5.58
N SER A 244 -21.99 7.94 4.80
CA SER A 244 -21.14 8.19 3.63
C SER A 244 -19.70 8.42 4.11
N PRO A 245 -18.68 7.81 3.47
CA PRO A 245 -17.27 8.13 3.75
C PRO A 245 -17.02 9.63 3.75
N ALA A 246 -17.58 10.36 2.79
CA ALA A 246 -17.41 11.80 2.64
C ALA A 246 -17.92 12.61 3.85
N ARG A 247 -18.85 12.08 4.65
CA ARG A 247 -19.46 12.76 5.81
C ARG A 247 -19.13 12.07 7.14
N SER A 248 -18.10 11.21 7.15
CA SER A 248 -17.75 10.46 8.36
C SER A 248 -17.00 11.30 9.39
N PHE A 249 -16.40 12.42 9.00
CA PHE A 249 -15.62 13.26 9.91
C PHE A 249 -15.85 14.74 9.61
N ASN A 250 -15.77 15.56 10.66
CA ASN A 250 -15.61 17.01 10.56
C ASN A 250 -14.16 17.38 10.81
N VAL A 251 -13.70 18.48 10.23
CA VAL A 251 -12.41 19.09 10.60
C VAL A 251 -12.66 20.03 11.78
N LEU A 252 -12.00 19.78 12.91
CA LEU A 252 -12.01 20.66 14.08
C LEU A 252 -10.96 21.78 13.95
N SER A 253 -9.75 21.41 13.52
CA SER A 253 -8.66 22.35 13.31
C SER A 253 -7.69 21.85 12.24
N ALA A 254 -6.94 22.77 11.65
CA ALA A 254 -5.85 22.47 10.73
C ALA A 254 -4.73 23.50 10.95
N GLU A 255 -3.57 23.06 11.40
CA GLU A 255 -2.43 23.92 11.74
C GLU A 255 -1.15 23.43 11.05
N VAL A 256 -0.24 24.35 10.78
CA VAL A 256 1.06 24.04 10.20
C VAL A 256 2.11 24.16 11.29
N ASP A 257 2.76 23.05 11.59
CA ASP A 257 3.80 22.97 12.63
C ASP A 257 5.16 22.66 11.99
N SER A 258 6.24 22.89 12.73
CA SER A 258 7.54 22.30 12.36
C SER A 258 7.56 20.82 12.71
N ILE A 259 8.20 20.01 11.86
CA ILE A 259 8.41 18.58 12.14
C ILE A 259 9.20 18.37 13.45
N SER A 260 10.14 19.27 13.73
CA SER A 260 10.93 19.24 14.98
C SER A 260 10.07 19.45 16.24
N GLU A 261 8.90 20.08 16.09
CA GLU A 261 8.02 20.46 17.19
C GLU A 261 6.95 19.40 17.47
N ILE A 262 6.89 18.30 16.69
CA ILE A 262 5.97 17.20 16.95
C ILE A 262 6.28 16.60 18.33
N PRO A 263 5.38 16.68 19.32
CA PRO A 263 5.69 16.28 20.70
C PRO A 263 5.76 14.75 20.87
N ILE A 264 5.20 14.00 19.93
CA ILE A 264 5.11 12.54 19.99
C ILE A 264 6.33 11.95 19.28
N ALA A 265 7.29 11.43 20.06
CA ALA A 265 8.56 10.90 19.55
C ALA A 265 8.39 9.88 18.41
N ARG A 266 7.42 8.95 18.53
CA ARG A 266 7.12 7.96 17.48
C ARG A 266 6.65 8.61 16.17
N MET A 267 5.84 9.66 16.25
CA MET A 267 5.36 10.39 15.08
C MET A 267 6.47 11.21 14.43
N ARG A 268 7.32 11.83 15.25
CA ARG A 268 8.51 12.53 14.77
C ARG A 268 9.45 11.58 14.03
N ALA A 269 9.77 10.43 14.63
CA ALA A 269 10.61 9.42 13.99
C ALA A 269 10.01 8.92 12.66
N ALA A 270 8.70 8.70 12.60
CA ALA A 270 8.02 8.31 11.35
C ALA A 270 8.09 9.41 10.26
N ALA A 271 7.99 10.68 10.67
CA ALA A 271 8.13 11.82 9.76
C ALA A 271 9.57 11.97 9.23
N GLU A 272 10.56 11.85 10.13
CA GLU A 272 11.99 11.86 9.78
C GLU A 272 12.33 10.70 8.84
N GLN A 273 11.80 9.50 9.11
CA GLN A 273 11.98 8.33 8.25
C GLN A 273 11.39 8.57 6.85
N ALA A 274 10.16 9.08 6.76
CA ALA A 274 9.55 9.41 5.46
C ALA A 274 10.40 10.44 4.67
N ILE A 275 10.98 11.43 5.36
CA ILE A 275 11.87 12.40 4.71
C ILE A 275 13.18 11.73 4.24
N ALA A 276 13.74 10.82 5.04
CA ALA A 276 14.95 10.08 4.71
C ALA A 276 14.78 9.18 3.47
N GLU A 277 13.55 8.82 3.10
CA GLU A 277 13.23 8.07 1.87
C GLU A 277 13.25 8.95 0.60
N VAL A 278 13.13 10.28 0.72
CA VAL A 278 13.06 11.20 -0.44
C VAL A 278 14.25 11.07 -1.41
N PRO A 279 15.52 10.96 -0.97
CA PRO A 279 16.64 10.72 -1.87
C PRO A 279 16.51 9.43 -2.69
N GLN A 280 15.95 8.36 -2.10
CA GLN A 280 15.70 7.11 -2.84
C GLN A 280 14.57 7.29 -3.85
N LEU A 281 13.48 7.96 -3.47
CA LEU A 281 12.38 8.30 -4.38
C LEU A 281 12.86 9.14 -5.56
N ARG A 282 13.78 10.09 -5.34
CA ARG A 282 14.41 10.89 -6.40
C ARG A 282 15.29 10.07 -7.36
N ARG A 283 15.88 8.97 -6.90
CA ARG A 283 16.62 8.05 -7.77
C ARG A 283 15.69 7.28 -8.71
N GLN A 284 14.47 6.96 -8.24
CA GLN A 284 13.46 6.25 -9.03
C GLN A 284 12.70 7.20 -9.97
N ASP A 285 12.38 8.40 -9.49
CA ASP A 285 11.74 9.47 -10.24
C ASP A 285 12.45 10.80 -9.94
N PRO A 286 13.34 11.26 -10.85
CA PRO A 286 14.08 12.52 -10.69
C PRO A 286 13.20 13.75 -10.51
N THR A 287 11.90 13.65 -10.82
CA THR A 287 10.96 14.75 -10.64
C THR A 287 10.47 14.90 -9.20
N VAL A 288 10.70 13.93 -8.32
CA VAL A 288 10.26 13.98 -6.92
C VAL A 288 10.93 15.14 -6.17
N LEU A 289 10.13 16.10 -5.72
CA LEU A 289 10.61 17.22 -4.92
C LEU A 289 10.64 16.86 -3.42
N GLY A 290 9.71 16.04 -2.95
CA GLY A 290 9.69 15.58 -1.56
C GLY A 290 8.37 14.93 -1.17
N LEU A 291 8.19 14.73 0.13
CA LEU A 291 6.93 14.26 0.71
C LEU A 291 6.31 15.37 1.55
N ALA A 292 5.10 15.77 1.17
CA ALA A 292 4.24 16.61 1.99
C ALA A 292 3.60 15.76 3.09
N LEU A 293 3.87 16.07 4.35
CA LEU A 293 3.38 15.28 5.48
C LEU A 293 2.12 15.88 6.09
N VAL A 294 1.09 15.03 6.29
CA VAL A 294 -0.12 15.38 7.04
C VAL A 294 -0.23 14.50 8.27
N HIS A 295 -0.33 15.11 9.45
CA HIS A 295 -0.63 14.43 10.70
C HIS A 295 -2.12 14.52 10.98
N ILE A 296 -2.83 13.39 10.93
CA ILE A 296 -4.24 13.33 11.28
C ILE A 296 -4.37 12.95 12.75
N VAL A 297 -5.18 13.70 13.49
CA VAL A 297 -5.51 13.46 14.90
C VAL A 297 -7.01 13.26 15.02
N ILE A 298 -7.45 12.14 15.59
CA ILE A 298 -8.86 11.87 15.85
C ILE A 298 -8.99 11.53 17.33
N PRO A 299 -9.41 12.47 18.19
CA PRO A 299 -9.72 12.17 19.58
C PRO A 299 -10.93 11.24 19.60
N VAL A 300 -10.77 10.10 20.28
CA VAL A 300 -11.83 9.12 20.51
C VAL A 300 -11.79 8.83 22.01
N GLY A 301 -12.72 9.40 22.79
CA GLY A 301 -12.69 9.24 24.25
C GLY A 301 -11.58 10.05 24.93
N ASP A 302 -10.89 9.45 25.90
CA ASP A 302 -9.83 10.09 26.69
C ASP A 302 -8.51 10.20 25.89
N GLN A 303 -7.53 10.96 26.42
CA GLN A 303 -6.28 11.29 25.69
C GLN A 303 -5.51 10.05 25.18
N GLU A 304 -5.62 8.90 25.85
CA GLU A 304 -4.95 7.64 25.46
C GLU A 304 -5.56 6.96 24.23
N ALA A 305 -6.86 7.15 23.95
CA ALA A 305 -7.55 6.52 22.84
C ALA A 305 -7.54 7.36 21.55
N THR A 306 -6.72 8.41 21.50
CA THR A 306 -6.53 9.26 20.32
C THR A 306 -5.91 8.48 19.16
N ILE A 307 -6.63 8.39 18.04
CA ILE A 307 -6.11 7.79 16.80
C ILE A 307 -5.25 8.83 16.08
N ARG A 308 -4.04 8.42 15.66
CA ARG A 308 -3.07 9.27 14.99
C ARG A 308 -2.52 8.61 13.74
N HIS A 309 -2.46 9.36 12.64
CA HIS A 309 -1.91 8.87 11.38
C HIS A 309 -0.95 9.88 10.78
N LEU A 310 0.16 9.39 10.24
CA LEU A 310 1.00 10.15 9.33
C LEU A 310 0.62 9.78 7.89
N VAL A 311 0.27 10.77 7.09
CA VAL A 311 -0.11 10.59 5.69
C VAL A 311 0.93 11.29 4.82
N PRO A 312 1.87 10.55 4.21
CA PRO A 312 2.76 11.11 3.21
C PRO A 312 2.02 11.30 1.89
N LEU A 313 2.18 12.50 1.32
CA LEU A 313 1.67 12.89 0.02
C LEU A 313 2.85 13.22 -0.89
N GLY A 314 3.02 12.46 -1.98
CA GLY A 314 4.12 12.67 -2.92
C GLY A 314 4.01 14.03 -3.61
N VAL A 315 5.11 14.77 -3.65
CA VAL A 315 5.22 16.04 -4.37
C VAL A 315 6.19 15.83 -5.53
N ASN A 316 5.66 15.78 -6.74
CA ASN A 316 6.43 15.52 -7.96
C ASN A 316 6.38 16.75 -8.87
N ASP A 317 7.51 17.11 -9.47
CA ASP A 317 7.76 18.20 -10.43
C ASP A 317 7.23 19.59 -10.02
N ILE A 318 8.07 20.61 -10.20
CA ILE A 318 7.70 22.02 -10.08
C ILE A 318 6.53 22.36 -11.03
N GLN A 319 6.40 21.66 -12.16
CA GLN A 319 5.26 21.85 -13.07
C GLN A 319 3.93 21.42 -12.44
N ASN A 320 3.85 20.28 -11.73
CA ASN A 320 2.60 19.90 -11.04
C ASN A 320 2.31 20.81 -9.85
N ILE A 321 3.36 21.28 -9.16
CA ILE A 321 3.22 22.30 -8.12
C ILE A 321 2.57 23.58 -8.69
N ARG A 322 2.91 23.97 -9.92
CA ARG A 322 2.32 25.12 -10.62
C ARG A 322 0.89 24.88 -11.10
N LEU A 323 0.48 23.63 -11.31
CA LEU A 323 -0.90 23.27 -11.67
C LEU A 323 -1.86 23.48 -10.49
N VAL A 324 -1.39 23.27 -9.27
CA VAL A 324 -2.15 23.60 -8.06
C VAL A 324 -2.01 25.11 -7.82
N ARG A 325 -3.11 25.86 -7.90
CA ARG A 325 -3.07 27.30 -7.60
C ARG A 325 -2.89 27.52 -6.11
N PHE A 326 -2.03 28.47 -5.75
CA PHE A 326 -1.94 28.96 -4.38
C PHE A 326 -3.32 29.39 -3.88
N ASN A 327 -3.71 28.90 -2.71
CA ASN A 327 -4.94 29.27 -2.05
C ASN A 327 -4.62 29.86 -0.67
N PRO A 328 -4.71 31.18 -0.47
CA PRO A 328 -4.48 31.77 0.86
C PRO A 328 -5.53 31.29 1.88
N ASP A 329 -6.75 31.04 1.42
CA ASP A 329 -7.88 30.59 2.25
C ASP A 329 -7.97 29.05 2.33
N TRP A 330 -6.83 28.36 2.21
CA TRP A 330 -6.79 26.89 2.14
C TRP A 330 -7.40 26.21 3.37
N LYS A 331 -7.29 26.83 4.55
CA LYS A 331 -7.75 26.31 5.82
C LYS A 331 -9.28 26.34 5.88
N GLU A 332 -9.88 27.46 5.50
CA GLU A 332 -11.31 27.68 5.39
C GLU A 332 -11.91 26.77 4.29
N ASP A 333 -11.25 26.69 3.13
CA ASP A 333 -11.67 25.84 2.03
C ASP A 333 -11.63 24.35 2.43
N LEU A 334 -10.57 23.88 3.11
CA LEU A 334 -10.48 22.51 3.64
C LEU A 334 -11.65 22.19 4.57
N MET A 335 -11.90 23.05 5.57
CA MET A 335 -13.02 22.88 6.50
C MET A 335 -14.36 22.87 5.76
N MET A 336 -14.56 23.79 4.81
CA MET A 336 -15.77 23.87 4.01
C MET A 336 -15.98 22.62 3.15
N TYR A 337 -14.94 22.14 2.45
CA TYR A 337 -15.02 20.96 1.59
C TYR A 337 -15.40 19.71 2.38
N VAL A 338 -14.74 19.48 3.52
CA VAL A 338 -15.06 18.34 4.38
C VAL A 338 -16.48 18.47 4.96
N ARG A 339 -16.86 19.65 5.46
CA ARG A 339 -18.21 19.89 6.00
C ARG A 339 -19.32 19.64 4.97
N ARG A 340 -19.08 19.99 3.71
CA ARG A 340 -20.05 19.80 2.62
C ARG A 340 -20.03 18.39 2.02
N GLY A 341 -19.04 17.55 2.34
CA GLY A 341 -18.90 16.23 1.74
C GLY A 341 -18.30 16.27 0.33
N MET A 342 -17.48 17.28 0.01
CA MET A 342 -16.92 17.50 -1.34
C MET A 342 -15.49 16.98 -1.42
N SER A 343 -15.28 15.88 -2.15
CA SER A 343 -13.97 15.25 -2.36
C SER A 343 -13.13 15.90 -3.47
N PHE A 344 -13.68 16.88 -4.18
CA PHE A 344 -12.99 17.64 -5.22
C PHE A 344 -13.26 19.13 -5.07
N PRO A 345 -12.26 20.01 -5.28
CA PRO A 345 -12.50 21.44 -5.34
C PRO A 345 -13.43 21.71 -6.54
N PRO A 346 -14.54 22.45 -6.38
CA PRO A 346 -15.31 22.88 -7.53
C PRO A 346 -14.42 23.74 -8.44
N ALA A 347 -14.56 23.62 -9.75
CA ALA A 347 -13.87 24.50 -10.69
C ALA A 347 -14.24 25.96 -10.34
N LYS A 348 -13.32 26.71 -9.72
CA LYS A 348 -13.53 28.14 -9.43
C LYS A 348 -13.76 28.82 -10.78
N LYS A 349 -15.00 29.22 -11.08
CA LYS A 349 -15.33 30.07 -12.25
C LYS A 349 -14.39 31.28 -12.18
N ARG A 350 -13.70 31.57 -13.28
CA ARG A 350 -12.90 32.81 -13.41
C ARG A 350 -13.82 33.97 -13.01
N ARG A 351 -13.54 34.62 -11.88
CA ARG A 351 -14.03 35.98 -11.66
C ARG A 351 -13.29 36.81 -12.71
N ALA A 352 -14.07 37.38 -13.63
CA ALA A 352 -13.61 38.33 -14.63
C ALA A 352 -13.14 39.62 -13.95
#